data_AF-A0ABD2GXB1-F1
#
_entry.id   AF-A0ABD2GXB1-F1
#
_cell.length_a   1.000
_cell.length_b   1.000
_cell.length_c   1.000
_cell.angle_alpha   90.00
_cell.angle_beta   90.00
_cell.angle_gamma   90.00
#
_symmetry.space_group_name_H-M   'P 1'
#
loop_
_entity.id
_entity.type
_entity.pdbx_description
1 polymer ?
#
loop_
_entity_poly.entity_id
_entity_poly.type
_entity_poly.pdbx_seq_one_letter_code
_entity_poly.pdbx_strand_id
1 'polypeptide(L)'
;MTSVSFNCVTLLILYYSLVPVSHRFLLKAENQSLPLCFDVTGDVRLKLLHHPTSKLSVHGELDSVTNGGFRRIVIQLNADLYVDVELNKITVREGSRITHHTGQDPITAGSWTIIRRDKEIDVAGGDTHLVILIQGKDAQSFLWPVLRQQSSDSAEGILALNPVYEEVPQIPFTKLRIKDQEIDVTRANAADYSISPPLTLDCWLLSADSALQRRLEAFIV
;
A
#
# COMPACT_ATOMS: atom_id res chain seq x y z
N MET A 1 38.49 22.62 -36.76
CA MET A 1 37.26 21.81 -36.95
C MET A 1 37.48 20.46 -36.30
N THR A 2 37.06 20.30 -35.06
CA THR A 2 36.99 18.99 -34.39
C THR A 2 35.52 18.76 -34.04
N SER A 3 34.88 17.93 -34.85
CA SER A 3 33.53 17.44 -34.62
C SER A 3 33.54 16.54 -33.39
N VAL A 4 32.87 16.97 -32.31
CA VAL A 4 32.56 16.10 -31.18
C VAL A 4 31.28 15.37 -31.55
N SER A 5 31.43 14.14 -32.04
CA SER A 5 30.32 13.21 -32.22
C SER A 5 29.88 12.73 -30.84
N PHE A 6 28.78 13.29 -30.32
CA PHE A 6 28.11 12.73 -29.15
C PHE A 6 27.29 11.51 -29.59
N ASN A 7 27.67 10.33 -29.08
CA ASN A 7 26.96 9.08 -29.30
C ASN A 7 25.52 9.18 -28.78
N CYS A 8 24.54 9.01 -29.67
CA CYS A 8 23.10 8.96 -29.37
C CYS A 8 22.75 7.93 -28.26
N VAL A 9 23.54 6.86 -28.15
CA VAL A 9 23.38 5.79 -27.15
C VAL A 9 23.59 6.28 -25.71
N THR A 10 24.52 7.21 -25.49
CA THR A 10 24.80 7.75 -24.13
C THR A 10 23.70 8.70 -23.67
N LEU A 11 23.02 9.39 -24.61
CA LEU A 11 21.86 10.24 -24.32
C LEU A 11 20.62 9.41 -23.93
N LEU A 12 20.43 8.24 -24.57
CA LEU A 12 19.34 7.31 -24.27
C LEU A 12 19.48 6.65 -22.89
N ILE A 13 20.71 6.32 -22.45
CA ILE A 13 20.96 5.71 -21.13
C ILE A 13 20.71 6.71 -19.99
N LEU A 14 20.99 8.01 -20.19
CA LEU A 14 20.67 9.07 -19.23
C LEU A 14 19.18 9.45 -19.20
N TYR A 15 18.40 9.11 -20.24
CA TYR A 15 16.96 9.39 -20.31
C TYR A 15 16.09 8.36 -19.59
N TYR A 16 16.60 7.13 -19.40
CA TYR A 16 15.85 6.04 -18.77
C TYR A 16 15.64 6.19 -17.25
N SER A 17 16.25 7.19 -16.58
CA SER A 17 16.14 7.37 -15.12
C SER A 17 15.33 8.59 -14.66
N LEU A 18 14.51 9.20 -15.51
CA LEU A 18 13.80 10.45 -15.17
C LEU A 18 12.29 10.31 -14.98
N VAL A 19 11.69 9.16 -15.26
CA VAL A 19 10.28 8.93 -14.91
C VAL A 19 10.24 8.39 -13.49
N PRO A 20 9.70 9.15 -12.52
CA PRO A 20 9.56 8.64 -11.17
C PRO A 20 8.72 7.36 -11.16
N VAL A 21 9.13 6.38 -10.36
CA VAL A 21 8.35 5.15 -10.15
C VAL A 21 6.97 5.53 -9.64
N SER A 22 5.92 4.91 -10.17
CA SER A 22 4.54 5.18 -9.76
C SER A 22 3.85 3.89 -9.32
N HIS A 23 3.14 3.95 -8.21
CA HIS A 23 2.38 2.84 -7.63
C HIS A 23 0.90 3.20 -7.62
N ARG A 24 0.10 2.44 -8.39
CA ARG A 24 -1.34 2.60 -8.38
C ARG A 24 -1.99 1.84 -7.24
N PHE A 25 -2.65 2.57 -6.37
CA PHE A 25 -3.47 2.03 -5.30
C PHE A 25 -4.93 1.90 -5.75
N LEU A 26 -5.61 0.90 -5.19
CA LEU A 26 -7.05 0.67 -5.36
C LEU A 26 -7.71 0.76 -3.99
N LEU A 27 -8.68 1.67 -3.84
CA LEU A 27 -9.56 1.71 -2.68
C LEU A 27 -10.91 1.15 -3.07
N LYS A 28 -11.29 0.04 -2.43
CA LYS A 28 -12.63 -0.53 -2.58
C LYS A 28 -13.64 0.45 -2.00
N ALA A 29 -14.65 0.77 -2.79
CA ALA A 29 -15.75 1.63 -2.38
C ALA A 29 -16.99 0.74 -2.29
N GLU A 30 -17.34 0.31 -1.08
CA GLU A 30 -18.47 -0.59 -0.89
C GLU A 30 -19.77 0.07 -1.36
N ASN A 31 -20.61 -0.70 -2.06
CA ASN A 31 -21.88 -0.23 -2.63
C ASN A 31 -21.76 0.87 -3.70
N GLN A 32 -20.57 1.08 -4.26
CA GLN A 32 -20.34 1.99 -5.38
C GLN A 32 -20.17 1.25 -6.71
N SER A 33 -20.34 1.97 -7.83
CA SER A 33 -20.24 1.38 -9.17
C SER A 33 -18.82 0.90 -9.49
N LEU A 34 -17.81 1.69 -9.09
CA LEU A 34 -16.39 1.43 -9.27
C LEU A 34 -15.59 1.75 -8.00
N PRO A 35 -14.47 1.07 -7.78
CA PRO A 35 -13.47 1.50 -6.83
C PRO A 35 -12.82 2.83 -7.25
N LEU A 36 -12.19 3.48 -6.28
CA LEU A 36 -11.29 4.61 -6.53
C LEU A 36 -9.87 4.09 -6.76
N CYS A 37 -9.11 4.74 -7.62
CA CYS A 37 -7.68 4.48 -7.78
C CYS A 37 -6.88 5.77 -7.86
N PHE A 38 -5.68 5.74 -7.31
CA PHE A 38 -4.77 6.89 -7.29
C PHE A 38 -3.33 6.42 -7.37
N ASP A 39 -2.47 7.31 -7.83
CA ASP A 39 -1.06 7.03 -8.03
C ASP A 39 -0.23 7.69 -6.93
N VAL A 40 0.72 6.94 -6.36
CA VAL A 40 1.76 7.44 -5.44
C VAL A 40 3.10 7.32 -6.13
N THR A 41 3.86 8.40 -6.14
CA THR A 41 5.13 8.47 -6.85
C THR A 41 6.33 8.35 -5.90
N GLY A 42 7.34 7.60 -6.31
CA GLY A 42 8.59 7.39 -5.59
C GLY A 42 8.57 6.18 -4.65
N ASP A 43 9.74 5.88 -4.08
CA ASP A 43 10.01 4.85 -3.09
C ASP A 43 9.74 5.35 -1.66
N VAL A 44 8.55 5.92 -1.45
CA VAL A 44 8.16 6.52 -0.17
C VAL A 44 7.73 5.48 0.85
N ARG A 45 7.88 5.83 2.14
CA ARG A 45 7.33 5.05 3.25
C ARG A 45 5.98 5.62 3.67
N LEU A 46 4.96 4.78 3.66
CA LEU A 46 3.57 5.15 3.87
C LEU A 46 3.04 4.63 5.21
N LYS A 47 2.21 5.44 5.87
CA LYS A 47 1.36 5.08 7.00
C LYS A 47 0.14 4.32 6.48
N LEU A 48 0.16 3.00 6.66
CA LEU A 48 -0.88 2.11 6.18
C LEU A 48 -2.01 1.98 7.19
N LEU A 49 -1.67 1.87 8.47
CA LEU A 49 -2.63 1.79 9.56
C LEU A 49 -2.04 2.43 10.81
N HIS A 50 -2.84 3.18 11.55
CA HIS A 50 -2.52 3.64 12.87
C HIS A 50 -3.77 3.56 13.73
N HIS A 51 -3.67 2.85 14.85
CA HIS A 51 -4.74 2.74 15.81
C HIS A 51 -4.28 3.35 17.14
N PRO A 52 -4.83 4.51 17.55
CA PRO A 52 -4.29 5.26 18.68
C PRO A 52 -4.51 4.54 20.02
N THR A 53 -5.61 3.80 20.19
CA THR A 53 -5.93 3.13 21.46
C THR A 53 -5.10 1.87 21.69
N SER A 54 -4.93 1.03 20.67
CA SER A 54 -4.08 -0.17 20.75
C SER A 54 -2.59 0.13 20.58
N LYS A 55 -2.24 1.38 20.24
CA LYS A 55 -0.88 1.83 19.90
C LYS A 55 -0.26 1.06 18.73
N LEU A 56 -1.09 0.40 17.92
CA LEU A 56 -0.68 -0.25 16.69
C LEU A 56 -0.30 0.81 15.65
N SER A 57 0.83 0.63 15.00
CA SER A 57 1.13 1.33 13.74
C SER A 57 1.70 0.37 12.71
N VAL A 58 1.30 0.54 11.45
CA VAL A 58 1.74 -0.25 10.31
C VAL A 58 2.23 0.71 9.25
N HIS A 59 3.51 0.60 8.91
CA HIS A 59 4.14 1.42 7.88
C HIS A 59 4.71 0.52 6.79
N GLY A 60 4.46 0.88 5.53
CA GLY A 60 4.95 0.14 4.37
C GLY A 60 5.96 0.96 3.58
N GLU A 61 7.07 0.37 3.19
CA GLU A 61 8.08 0.97 2.31
C GLU A 61 7.86 0.46 0.89
N LEU A 62 7.56 1.37 -0.04
CA LEU A 62 7.35 1.02 -1.44
C LEU A 62 8.65 0.52 -2.09
N ASP A 63 8.49 -0.42 -3.02
CA ASP A 63 9.59 -0.87 -3.87
C ASP A 63 9.88 0.14 -5.01
N SER A 64 10.90 -0.12 -5.80
CA SER A 64 11.30 0.74 -6.93
C SER A 64 10.72 0.28 -8.26
N VAL A 65 9.61 -0.47 -8.25
CA VAL A 65 9.00 -1.09 -9.44
C VAL A 65 7.65 -0.43 -9.73
N THR A 66 7.45 0.02 -10.96
CA THR A 66 6.18 0.64 -11.36
C THR A 66 5.03 -0.35 -11.19
N ASN A 67 4.01 0.07 -10.42
CA ASN A 67 2.91 -0.78 -10.00
C ASN A 67 3.39 -2.09 -9.34
N GLY A 68 4.51 -2.02 -8.60
CA GLY A 68 4.89 -2.98 -7.58
C GLY A 68 4.13 -2.72 -6.28
N GLY A 69 4.69 -3.16 -5.15
CA GLY A 69 4.07 -2.97 -3.84
C GLY A 69 5.09 -2.62 -2.79
N PHE A 70 4.99 -3.27 -1.63
CA PHE A 70 5.87 -2.97 -0.50
C PHE A 70 7.03 -3.96 -0.46
N ARG A 71 8.26 -3.45 -0.39
CA ARG A 71 9.45 -4.29 -0.14
C ARG A 71 9.59 -4.66 1.33
N ARG A 72 9.02 -3.84 2.22
CA ARG A 72 9.12 -3.98 3.67
C ARG A 72 7.88 -3.42 4.35
N ILE A 73 7.37 -4.12 5.36
CA ILE A 73 6.27 -3.66 6.21
C ILE A 73 6.72 -3.73 7.66
N VAL A 74 6.68 -2.60 8.36
CA VAL A 74 7.03 -2.50 9.78
C VAL A 74 5.75 -2.30 10.57
N ILE A 75 5.54 -3.19 11.54
CA ILE A 75 4.40 -3.21 12.43
C ILE A 75 4.90 -2.93 13.84
N GLN A 76 4.57 -1.77 14.37
CA GLN A 76 4.79 -1.44 15.78
C GLN A 76 3.57 -1.89 16.58
N LEU A 77 3.77 -2.84 17.47
CA LEU A 77 2.72 -3.44 18.30
C LEU A 77 2.58 -2.70 19.65
N ASN A 78 3.67 -2.12 20.14
CA ASN A 78 3.72 -1.19 21.27
C ASN A 78 5.04 -0.38 21.23
N ALA A 79 5.39 0.35 22.29
CA ALA A 79 6.58 1.21 22.32
C ALA A 79 7.90 0.47 22.02
N ASP A 80 8.04 -0.76 22.49
CA ASP A 80 9.29 -1.53 22.46
C ASP A 80 9.19 -2.82 21.62
N LEU A 81 8.04 -3.08 21.00
CA LEU A 81 7.78 -4.29 20.23
C LEU A 81 7.48 -3.96 18.77
N TYR A 82 8.36 -4.42 17.88
CA TYR A 82 8.29 -4.21 16.44
C TYR A 82 8.39 -5.54 15.71
N VAL A 83 7.60 -5.68 14.65
CA VAL A 83 7.70 -6.77 13.69
C VAL A 83 8.04 -6.15 12.34
N ASP A 84 9.13 -6.61 11.76
CA ASP A 84 9.63 -6.17 10.47
C ASP A 84 9.51 -7.32 9.47
N VAL A 85 8.66 -7.12 8.48
CA VAL A 85 8.28 -8.11 7.49
C VAL A 85 8.95 -7.77 6.17
N GLU A 86 9.84 -8.65 5.73
CA GLU A 86 10.44 -8.67 4.40
C GLU A 86 10.00 -9.96 3.69
N LEU A 87 10.19 -10.03 2.37
CA LEU A 87 9.75 -11.16 1.54
C LEU A 87 10.18 -12.52 2.09
N ASN A 88 11.42 -12.66 2.58
CA ASN A 88 11.98 -13.96 2.98
C ASN A 88 12.25 -14.09 4.48
N LYS A 89 11.94 -13.05 5.26
CA LYS A 89 12.37 -12.97 6.67
C LYS A 89 11.41 -12.09 7.45
N ILE A 90 11.03 -12.57 8.63
CA ILE A 90 10.35 -11.78 9.65
C ILE A 90 11.33 -11.53 10.78
N THR A 91 11.51 -10.28 11.17
CA THR A 91 12.34 -9.91 12.32
C THR A 91 11.45 -9.36 13.42
N VAL A 92 11.53 -9.95 14.62
CA VAL A 92 10.84 -9.45 15.80
C VAL A 92 11.85 -8.82 16.73
N ARG A 93 11.62 -7.54 17.06
CA ARG A 93 12.40 -6.77 18.02
C ARG A 93 11.56 -6.46 19.25
N GLU A 94 12.04 -6.89 20.40
CA GLU A 94 11.40 -6.68 21.70
C GLU A 94 12.43 -6.09 22.67
N GLY A 95 12.38 -4.78 22.88
CA GLY A 95 13.44 -4.03 23.56
C GLY A 95 14.79 -4.22 22.87
N SER A 96 15.76 -4.80 23.58
CA SER A 96 17.09 -5.13 23.03
C SER A 96 17.15 -6.48 22.31
N ARG A 97 16.13 -7.34 22.45
CA ARG A 97 16.13 -8.69 21.87
C ARG A 97 15.70 -8.61 20.41
N ILE A 98 16.46 -9.23 19.52
CA ILE A 98 16.14 -9.34 18.09
C ILE A 98 16.14 -10.82 17.72
N THR A 99 15.07 -11.27 17.05
CA THR A 99 14.95 -12.64 16.54
C THR A 99 14.56 -12.62 15.07
N HIS A 100 15.08 -13.58 14.30
CA HIS A 100 14.82 -13.72 12.87
C HIS A 100 14.13 -15.04 12.59
N HIS A 101 13.12 -15.00 11.74
CA HIS A 101 12.26 -16.13 11.41
C HIS A 101 12.10 -16.25 9.91
N THR A 102 12.38 -17.43 9.37
CA THR A 102 12.24 -17.75 7.93
C THR A 102 11.31 -18.94 7.69
N GLY A 103 10.93 -19.66 8.75
CA GLY A 103 10.03 -20.81 8.69
C GLY A 103 8.56 -20.43 8.75
N GLN A 104 7.71 -21.44 8.93
CA GLN A 104 6.25 -21.31 9.07
C GLN A 104 5.77 -21.50 10.52
N ASP A 105 6.69 -21.69 11.46
CA ASP A 105 6.35 -21.81 12.87
C ASP A 105 5.68 -20.52 13.36
N PRO A 106 4.58 -20.62 14.13
CA PRO A 106 3.93 -19.45 14.70
C PRO A 106 4.89 -18.65 15.58
N ILE A 107 4.89 -17.33 15.43
CA ILE A 107 5.71 -16.40 16.19
C ILE A 107 4.78 -15.64 17.15
N THR A 108 5.07 -15.73 18.45
CA THR A 108 4.37 -14.95 19.47
C THR A 108 5.18 -13.70 19.82
N ALA A 109 4.54 -12.54 19.75
CA ALA A 109 5.11 -11.23 20.06
C ALA A 109 4.14 -10.48 21.00
N GLY A 110 4.35 -10.59 22.31
CA GLY A 110 3.37 -10.11 23.30
C GLY A 110 2.03 -10.84 23.15
N SER A 111 0.93 -10.08 22.99
CA SER A 111 -0.41 -10.61 22.72
C SER A 111 -0.70 -10.86 21.23
N TRP A 112 0.31 -10.74 20.37
CA TRP A 112 0.17 -10.88 18.92
C TRP A 112 0.74 -12.21 18.45
N THR A 113 0.06 -12.77 17.46
CA THR A 113 0.44 -13.99 16.78
C THR A 113 0.73 -13.67 15.32
N ILE A 114 1.92 -14.03 14.86
CA ILE A 114 2.34 -13.90 13.47
C ILE A 114 2.54 -15.30 12.88
N ILE A 115 1.85 -15.61 11.79
CA ILE A 115 1.93 -16.91 11.13
C ILE A 115 2.29 -16.68 9.67
N ARG A 116 3.48 -17.14 9.29
CA ARG A 116 3.91 -17.15 7.89
C ARG A 116 3.44 -18.42 7.21
N ARG A 117 2.75 -18.28 6.10
CA ARG A 117 2.44 -19.36 5.16
C ARG A 117 3.14 -19.07 3.82
N ASP A 118 2.84 -19.87 2.81
CA ASP A 118 3.53 -19.79 1.50
C ASP A 118 3.38 -18.40 0.84
N LYS A 119 2.14 -17.90 0.70
CA LYS A 119 1.82 -16.63 0.00
C LYS A 119 1.14 -15.59 0.88
N GLU A 120 1.12 -15.82 2.18
CA GLU A 120 0.46 -14.92 3.13
C GLU A 120 1.15 -14.96 4.48
N ILE A 121 1.07 -13.84 5.19
CA ILE A 121 1.52 -13.68 6.55
C ILE A 121 0.36 -13.09 7.34
N ASP A 122 -0.20 -13.87 8.27
CA ASP A 122 -1.22 -13.40 9.19
C ASP A 122 -0.58 -12.73 10.37
N VAL A 123 -1.12 -11.57 10.74
CA VAL A 123 -0.77 -10.81 11.93
C VAL A 123 -2.06 -10.51 12.67
N ALA A 124 -2.27 -11.22 13.78
CA ALA A 124 -3.49 -11.12 14.57
C ALA A 124 -3.19 -10.78 16.03
N GLY A 125 -3.99 -9.90 16.61
CA GLY A 125 -3.88 -9.52 18.02
C GLY A 125 -5.00 -8.59 18.43
N GLY A 126 -5.59 -8.86 19.60
CA GLY A 126 -6.76 -8.13 20.08
C GLY A 126 -7.93 -8.25 19.10
N ASP A 127 -8.37 -7.11 18.58
CA ASP A 127 -9.47 -6.95 17.64
C ASP A 127 -9.01 -6.72 16.18
N THR A 128 -7.70 -6.75 15.93
CA THR A 128 -7.11 -6.46 14.64
C THR A 128 -6.61 -7.74 13.97
N HIS A 129 -7.01 -7.95 12.71
CA HIS A 129 -6.47 -8.98 11.84
C HIS A 129 -5.96 -8.36 10.54
N LEU A 130 -4.65 -8.34 10.39
CA LEU A 130 -3.94 -7.90 9.19
C LEU A 130 -3.37 -9.12 8.47
N VAL A 131 -3.61 -9.21 7.16
CA VAL A 131 -3.01 -10.23 6.30
C VAL A 131 -2.08 -9.53 5.32
N ILE A 132 -0.82 -9.96 5.27
CA ILE A 132 0.14 -9.49 4.28
C ILE A 132 0.27 -10.56 3.21
N LEU A 133 -0.25 -10.28 2.02
CA LEU A 133 -0.15 -11.16 0.86
C LEU A 133 1.22 -10.99 0.19
N ILE A 134 1.80 -12.09 -0.25
CA ILE A 134 2.99 -12.10 -1.09
C ILE A 134 2.51 -12.22 -2.54
N GLN A 135 2.53 -11.10 -3.24
CA GLN A 135 2.09 -11.01 -4.64
C GLN A 135 3.26 -11.17 -5.58
N GLY A 136 2.98 -11.59 -6.82
CA GLY A 136 3.97 -11.74 -7.87
C GLY A 136 3.54 -11.02 -9.14
N LYS A 137 4.45 -10.25 -9.73
CA LYS A 137 4.27 -9.58 -11.02
C LYS A 137 5.62 -9.54 -11.76
N ASP A 138 5.63 -9.93 -13.03
CA ASP A 138 6.81 -9.83 -13.91
C ASP A 138 8.09 -10.45 -13.28
N ALA A 139 7.95 -11.63 -12.66
CA ALA A 139 8.99 -12.36 -11.92
C ALA A 139 9.51 -11.68 -10.63
N GLN A 140 8.90 -10.58 -10.19
CA GLN A 140 9.20 -9.92 -8.93
C GLN A 140 8.06 -10.11 -7.93
N SER A 141 8.43 -10.40 -6.68
CA SER A 141 7.47 -10.50 -5.58
C SER A 141 7.51 -9.26 -4.72
N PHE A 142 6.37 -8.91 -4.14
CA PHE A 142 6.23 -7.80 -3.20
C PHE A 142 5.16 -8.12 -2.16
N LEU A 143 5.16 -7.36 -1.08
CA LEU A 143 4.19 -7.48 0.00
C LEU A 143 2.99 -6.58 -0.29
N TRP A 144 1.78 -7.06 0.01
CA TRP A 144 0.55 -6.30 -0.07
C TRP A 144 -0.33 -6.50 1.18
N PRO A 145 -0.43 -5.51 2.08
CA PRO A 145 -1.20 -5.63 3.31
C PRO A 145 -2.69 -5.43 3.05
N VAL A 146 -3.50 -6.23 3.75
CA VAL A 146 -4.96 -6.20 3.71
C VAL A 146 -5.49 -6.26 5.13
N LEU A 147 -6.25 -5.25 5.53
CA LEU A 147 -6.97 -5.26 6.80
C LEU A 147 -8.23 -6.11 6.65
N ARG A 148 -8.32 -7.22 7.38
CA ARG A 148 -9.46 -8.16 7.33
C ARG A 148 -10.50 -7.88 8.40
N GLN A 149 -10.05 -7.48 9.57
CA GLN A 149 -10.91 -7.15 10.69
C GLN A 149 -10.29 -6.06 11.55
N GLN A 150 -11.15 -5.14 11.98
CA GLN A 150 -10.88 -4.15 13.01
C GLN A 150 -12.20 -3.77 13.70
N SER A 151 -12.19 -3.56 15.03
CA SER A 151 -13.43 -3.25 15.75
C SER A 151 -13.69 -1.75 16.00
N SER A 152 -12.72 -0.88 15.72
CA SER A 152 -12.80 0.54 16.02
C SER A 152 -12.74 1.44 14.77
N ASP A 153 -13.71 2.35 14.69
CA ASP A 153 -13.75 3.43 13.68
C ASP A 153 -12.65 4.50 13.87
N SER A 154 -11.84 4.40 14.93
CA SER A 154 -10.79 5.38 15.24
C SER A 154 -9.46 5.14 14.52
N ALA A 155 -9.34 4.06 13.73
CA ALA A 155 -8.14 3.87 12.93
C ALA A 155 -8.02 4.92 11.83
N GLU A 156 -6.77 5.31 11.59
CA GLU A 156 -6.38 6.12 10.45
C GLU A 156 -5.37 5.34 9.58
N GLY A 157 -5.11 5.86 8.38
CA GLY A 157 -4.17 5.26 7.43
C GLY A 157 -4.88 4.72 6.20
N ILE A 158 -4.10 4.41 5.17
CA ILE A 158 -4.61 4.02 3.85
C ILE A 158 -5.52 2.78 3.92
N LEU A 159 -5.19 1.80 4.76
CA LEU A 159 -5.96 0.55 4.90
C LEU A 159 -7.28 0.72 5.68
N ALA A 160 -7.43 1.82 6.42
CA ALA A 160 -8.64 2.13 7.19
C ALA A 160 -9.62 3.03 6.41
N LEU A 161 -9.28 3.43 5.18
CA LEU A 161 -10.15 4.26 4.36
C LEU A 161 -11.31 3.44 3.79
N ASN A 162 -12.52 3.95 4.00
CA ASN A 162 -13.73 3.47 3.34
C ASN A 162 -14.34 4.62 2.52
N PRO A 163 -13.96 4.79 1.24
CA PRO A 163 -14.44 5.90 0.43
C PRO A 163 -15.92 5.73 0.07
N VAL A 164 -16.67 6.82 0.21
CA VAL A 164 -18.07 6.94 -0.22
C VAL A 164 -18.18 8.15 -1.14
N TYR A 165 -18.82 7.98 -2.28
CA TYR A 165 -19.00 9.04 -3.26
C TYR A 165 -20.37 8.95 -3.93
N GLU A 166 -20.71 10.00 -4.66
CA GLU A 166 -21.83 10.01 -5.58
C GLU A 166 -21.34 10.41 -6.97
N GLU A 167 -21.88 9.78 -8.01
CA GLU A 167 -21.62 10.21 -9.39
C GLU A 167 -22.43 11.47 -9.67
N VAL A 168 -21.76 12.57 -10.04
CA VAL A 168 -22.44 13.81 -10.41
C VAL A 168 -23.19 13.58 -11.72
N PRO A 169 -24.52 13.80 -11.80
CA PRO A 169 -25.30 13.50 -13.01
C PRO A 169 -24.86 14.31 -14.24
N GLN A 170 -23.92 13.76 -15.00
CA GLN A 170 -23.48 14.24 -16.30
C GLN A 170 -22.90 13.05 -17.06
N ILE A 171 -23.28 12.87 -18.34
CA ILE A 171 -22.78 11.76 -19.16
C ILE A 171 -21.90 12.35 -20.28
N PRO A 172 -20.63 11.93 -20.41
CA PRO A 172 -19.94 10.96 -19.56
C PRO A 172 -19.68 11.49 -18.14
N PHE A 173 -19.71 10.59 -17.15
CA PHE A 173 -19.36 10.92 -15.77
C PHE A 173 -17.88 11.29 -15.70
N THR A 174 -17.62 12.58 -15.50
CA THR A 174 -16.26 13.13 -15.34
C THR A 174 -16.04 13.67 -13.93
N LYS A 175 -17.04 13.58 -13.05
CA LYS A 175 -16.97 14.09 -11.69
C LYS A 175 -17.63 13.17 -10.68
N LEU A 176 -17.00 13.07 -9.52
CA LEU A 176 -17.58 12.46 -8.33
C LEU A 176 -17.77 13.53 -7.25
N ARG A 177 -18.80 13.38 -6.42
CA ARG A 177 -18.99 14.15 -5.20
C ARG A 177 -18.51 13.33 -4.01
N ILE A 178 -17.48 13.79 -3.33
CA ILE A 178 -16.89 13.14 -2.14
C ILE A 178 -16.86 14.16 -1.01
N LYS A 179 -17.52 13.88 0.12
CA LYS A 179 -17.68 14.82 1.26
C LYS A 179 -18.06 16.25 0.80
N ASP A 180 -19.09 16.34 -0.04
CA ASP A 180 -19.63 17.58 -0.60
C ASP A 180 -18.69 18.35 -1.56
N GLN A 181 -17.57 17.74 -1.97
CA GLN A 181 -16.66 18.31 -2.96
C GLN A 181 -16.79 17.59 -4.31
N GLU A 182 -17.01 18.35 -5.38
CA GLU A 182 -16.92 17.82 -6.74
C GLU A 182 -15.45 17.68 -7.16
N ILE A 183 -15.07 16.48 -7.57
CA ILE A 183 -13.70 16.13 -7.96
C ILE A 183 -13.75 15.60 -9.39
N ASP A 184 -12.90 16.16 -10.26
CA ASP A 184 -12.72 15.65 -11.61
C ASP A 184 -12.04 14.27 -11.58
N VAL A 185 -12.57 13.34 -12.37
CA VAL A 185 -12.11 11.96 -12.46
C VAL A 185 -11.97 11.51 -13.91
N THR A 186 -11.13 10.51 -14.13
CA THR A 186 -11.03 9.81 -15.41
C THR A 186 -11.22 8.31 -15.21
N ARG A 187 -11.62 7.60 -16.28
CA ARG A 187 -11.65 6.13 -16.26
C ARG A 187 -10.23 5.59 -16.39
N ALA A 188 -9.89 4.61 -15.55
CA ALA A 188 -8.61 3.91 -15.62
C ALA A 188 -8.76 2.46 -15.17
N ASN A 189 -7.63 1.74 -15.09
CA ASN A 189 -7.55 0.39 -14.57
C ASN A 189 -6.51 0.30 -13.44
N ALA A 190 -6.78 -0.59 -12.48
CA ALA A 190 -5.90 -0.90 -11.37
C ALA A 190 -6.00 -2.40 -11.00
N ALA A 191 -4.91 -2.98 -10.52
CA ALA A 191 -4.89 -4.35 -10.03
C ALA A 191 -5.33 -4.41 -8.56
N ASP A 192 -6.27 -5.29 -8.25
CA ASP A 192 -6.65 -5.64 -6.88
C ASP A 192 -5.69 -6.68 -6.33
N TYR A 193 -4.63 -6.21 -5.66
CA TYR A 193 -3.65 -7.06 -4.98
C TYR A 193 -4.15 -7.60 -3.62
N SER A 194 -5.40 -7.33 -3.22
CA SER A 194 -6.00 -7.91 -1.99
C SER A 194 -6.50 -9.36 -2.16
N ILE A 195 -6.38 -9.88 -3.38
CA ILE A 195 -6.74 -11.24 -3.77
C ILE A 195 -5.59 -11.87 -4.59
N SER A 196 -5.48 -13.20 -4.58
CA SER A 196 -4.47 -13.94 -5.32
C SER A 196 -5.13 -15.04 -6.15
N PRO A 197 -4.98 -15.05 -7.50
CA PRO A 197 -4.25 -14.07 -8.30
C PRO A 197 -4.94 -12.69 -8.33
N PRO A 198 -4.20 -11.58 -8.53
CA PRO A 198 -4.77 -10.24 -8.64
C PRO A 198 -5.71 -10.10 -9.84
N LEU A 199 -6.79 -9.34 -9.68
CA LEU A 199 -7.70 -9.00 -10.78
C LEU A 199 -7.53 -7.54 -11.18
N THR A 200 -7.52 -7.25 -12.47
CA THR A 200 -7.57 -5.87 -12.95
C THR A 200 -9.02 -5.40 -13.00
N LEU A 201 -9.30 -4.27 -12.36
CA LEU A 201 -10.63 -3.67 -12.29
C LEU A 201 -10.62 -2.30 -13.00
N ASP A 202 -11.76 -1.91 -13.54
CA ASP A 202 -12.01 -0.51 -13.89
C ASP A 202 -12.11 0.33 -12.60
N CYS A 203 -11.62 1.55 -12.63
CA CYS A 203 -11.65 2.46 -11.49
C CYS A 203 -11.82 3.92 -11.92
N TRP A 204 -12.26 4.74 -10.98
CA TRP A 204 -12.16 6.19 -11.09
C TRP A 204 -10.77 6.65 -10.65
N LEU A 205 -10.00 7.18 -11.59
CA LEU A 205 -8.69 7.77 -11.32
C LEU A 205 -8.86 9.21 -10.88
N LEU A 206 -8.27 9.53 -9.73
CA LEU A 206 -8.22 10.86 -9.14
C LEU A 206 -6.88 11.07 -8.44
N SER A 207 -6.64 12.30 -7.97
CA SER A 207 -5.42 12.60 -7.21
C SER A 207 -5.36 11.80 -5.91
N ALA A 208 -4.15 11.51 -5.42
CA ALA A 208 -3.96 10.87 -4.12
C ALA A 208 -4.64 11.66 -2.99
N ASP A 209 -4.51 12.99 -2.99
CA ASP A 209 -5.12 13.86 -1.99
C ASP A 209 -6.65 13.73 -1.96
N SER A 210 -7.27 13.64 -3.13
CA SER A 210 -8.71 13.48 -3.28
C SER A 210 -9.16 12.07 -2.85
N ALA A 211 -8.45 11.01 -3.24
CA ALA A 211 -8.79 9.64 -2.85
C ALA A 211 -8.63 9.42 -1.33
N LEU A 212 -7.57 9.98 -0.75
CA LEU A 212 -7.24 9.87 0.67
C LEU A 212 -8.03 10.86 1.54
N GLN A 213 -8.75 11.80 0.92
CA GLN A 213 -9.50 12.88 1.60
C GLN A 213 -8.63 13.71 2.55
N ARG A 214 -7.33 13.75 2.28
CA ARG A 214 -6.24 14.40 3.03
C ARG A 214 -5.02 14.42 2.11
N ARG A 215 -4.14 15.39 2.34
CA ARG A 215 -2.84 15.48 1.66
C ARG A 215 -2.03 14.19 1.78
N LEU A 216 -1.47 13.70 0.68
CA LEU A 216 -0.61 12.52 0.64
C LEU A 216 0.54 12.61 1.64
N GLU A 217 1.11 13.80 1.85
CA GLU A 217 2.21 14.01 2.80
C GLU A 217 1.82 13.66 4.24
N ALA A 218 0.54 13.71 4.58
CA ALA A 218 0.07 13.31 5.91
C ALA A 218 0.13 11.78 6.13
N PHE A 219 0.41 11.01 5.07
CA PHE A 219 0.61 9.57 5.08
C PHE A 219 2.07 9.17 4.85
N ILE A 220 2.98 10.11 4.55
CA ILE A 220 4.42 9.79 4.39
C ILE A 220 5.09 9.86 5.78
N VAL A 221 5.94 8.87 6.11
CA VAL A 221 6.58 8.71 7.44
C VAL A 221 8.07 8.39 7.39
#